data_AF-A0A350C2P9-F1
#
_entry.id   AF-A0A350C2P9-F1
#
_cell.length_a   1.000
_cell.length_b   1.000
_cell.length_c   1.000
_cell.angle_alpha   90.00
_cell.angle_beta   90.00
_cell.angle_gamma   90.00
#
_symmetry.space_group_name_H-M   'P 1'
#
loop_
_entity.id
_entity.type
_entity.pdbx_description
1 polymer ?
#
loop_
_entity_poly.entity_id
_entity_poly.type
_entity_poly.pdbx_seq_one_letter_code
_entity_poly.pdbx_strand_id
1 'polypeptide(L)' 'MTHDLTDTIIALSTPPGAGAIGVIRLSGPKAIEVVDEVFHGKDLSQVEGYTVHFGKIKDE' A
#
# COMPACT_ATOMS: atom_id res chain seq x y z
N MET A 1 16.89 9.54 -15.94
CA MET A 1 15.45 9.48 -15.62
C MET A 1 15.19 10.55 -14.60
N THR A 2 14.23 11.43 -14.86
CA THR A 2 13.85 12.52 -13.95
C THR A 2 12.66 12.03 -13.15
N HIS A 3 12.79 11.93 -11.84
CA HIS A 3 11.68 11.61 -10.94
C HIS A 3 11.00 12.91 -10.51
N ASP A 4 9.67 12.90 -10.44
CA ASP A 4 8.90 14.00 -9.89
C ASP A 4 8.68 13.75 -8.39
N LEU A 5 8.71 14.81 -7.56
CA LEU A 5 8.44 14.69 -6.12
C LEU A 5 7.00 14.26 -5.82
N THR A 6 6.12 14.30 -6.81
CA THR A 6 4.73 13.84 -6.75
C THR A 6 4.54 12.39 -7.21
N ASP A 7 5.61 11.71 -7.64
CA ASP A 7 5.53 10.30 -8.04
C ASP A 7 5.01 9.41 -6.90
N THR A 8 4.28 8.36 -7.26
CA THR A 8 3.88 7.33 -6.27
C THR A 8 5.06 6.39 -6.02
N ILE A 9 5.45 6.28 -4.74
CA ILE A 9 6.59 5.49 -4.28
C ILE A 9 6.15 4.38 -3.34
N ILE A 10 6.96 3.33 -3.22
CA ILE A 10 6.75 2.18 -2.34
C ILE A 10 8.07 1.77 -1.66
N ALA A 11 8.01 1.40 -0.38
CA ALA A 11 9.17 0.89 0.34
C ALA A 11 8.80 0.01 1.54
N LEU A 12 9.74 -0.85 1.96
CA LEU A 12 9.71 -1.45 3.30
C LEU A 12 9.83 -0.33 4.35
N SER A 13 8.89 -0.29 5.29
CA SER A 13 8.88 0.65 6.43
C SER A 13 9.39 0.03 7.72
N THR A 14 9.67 -1.27 7.71
CA THR A 14 10.26 -2.03 8.83
C THR A 14 11.64 -2.56 8.46
N PRO A 15 12.55 -2.76 9.45
CA PRO A 15 13.85 -3.38 9.19
C PRO A 15 13.74 -4.77 8.54
N PRO A 16 14.73 -5.18 7.72
CA PRO A 16 14.79 -6.52 7.18
C PRO A 16 15.10 -7.54 8.28
N GLY A 17 14.57 -8.76 8.14
CA GLY A 17 14.83 -9.87 9.06
C GLY A 17 13.57 -10.62 9.45
N ALA A 18 13.72 -11.57 10.38
CA ALA A 18 12.61 -12.33 10.92
C ALA A 18 11.85 -11.51 11.97
N GLY A 19 10.53 -11.44 11.83
CA GLY A 19 9.63 -10.77 12.77
C GLY A 19 8.19 -11.22 12.56
N ALA A 20 7.31 -10.91 13.50
CA ALA A 20 5.89 -11.27 13.40
C ALA A 20 5.14 -10.43 12.36
N ILE A 21 5.58 -9.18 12.13
CA ILE A 21 4.92 -8.22 11.25
C ILE A 21 5.99 -7.48 10.44
N GLY A 22 5.74 -7.34 9.13
CA GLY A 22 6.45 -6.41 8.26
C GLY A 22 5.47 -5.37 7.71
N VAL A 23 5.94 -4.16 7.46
CA VAL A 23 5.11 -3.07 6.89
C VAL A 23 5.71 -2.63 5.56
N ILE A 24 4.89 -2.65 4.52
CA ILE A 24 5.15 -2.01 3.23
C ILE A 24 4.30 -0.75 3.19
N ARG A 25 4.90 0.40 2.85
CA ARG A 25 4.20 1.69 2.75
C ARG A 25 4.28 2.22 1.32
N LEU A 26 3.14 2.66 0.82
CA LEU A 26 3.03 3.42 -0.42
C LEU A 26 2.68 4.88 -0.10
N SER A 27 3.12 5.80 -0.95
CA SER A 27 2.81 7.22 -0.84
C SER A 27 2.75 7.86 -2.22
N GLY A 28 1.76 8.71 -2.45
CA GLY A 28 1.58 9.45 -3.70
C GLY A 28 0.15 9.37 -4.23
N PRO A 29 -0.14 10.08 -5.33
CA PRO A 29 -1.50 10.24 -5.84
C PRO A 29 -2.18 8.93 -6.27
N LYS A 30 -1.40 7.89 -6.62
CA LYS A 30 -1.93 6.59 -7.06
C LYS A 30 -1.83 5.48 -6.01
N ALA A 31 -1.45 5.81 -4.77
CA ALA A 31 -1.16 4.79 -3.75
C ALA A 31 -2.36 3.89 -3.44
N ILE A 32 -3.57 4.44 -3.37
CA ILE A 32 -4.79 3.67 -3.10
C ILE A 32 -5.18 2.82 -4.32
N GLU A 33 -5.20 3.43 -5.51
CA GLU A 33 -5.48 2.74 -6.79
C GLU A 33 -4.61 1.49 -6.96
N VAL A 34 -3.29 1.63 -6.81
CA VAL A 34 -2.34 0.53 -6.97
C VAL A 34 -2.52 -0.59 -5.94
N VAL A 35 -2.87 -0.25 -4.68
CA VAL A 35 -3.09 -1.28 -3.66
C VAL A 35 -4.42 -1.99 -3.88
N ASP A 36 -5.46 -1.27 -4.29
CA ASP A 36 -6.80 -1.83 -4.48
C ASP A 36 -6.86 -2.87 -5.62
N GLU A 37 -5.99 -2.75 -6.63
CA GLU A 37 -5.83 -3.75 -7.70
C GLU A 37 -5.48 -5.16 -7.19
N VAL A 38 -4.76 -5.26 -6.06
CA VAL A 38 -4.26 -6.53 -5.50
C VAL A 38 -4.82 -6.84 -4.11
N PHE A 39 -5.54 -5.89 -3.50
CA PHE A 39 -6.11 -6.04 -2.18
C PHE A 39 -7.53 -6.62 -2.26
N HIS A 40 -7.66 -7.87 -1.84
CA HIS A 40 -8.96 -8.52 -1.71
C HIS A 40 -9.52 -8.28 -0.31
N GLY A 41 -10.37 -7.26 -0.20
CA GLY A 41 -11.03 -6.85 1.03
C GLY A 41 -12.16 -5.86 0.75
N LYS A 42 -12.25 -4.80 1.54
CA LYS A 42 -13.07 -3.63 1.18
C LYS A 42 -12.38 -2.86 0.05
N ASP A 43 -13.17 -2.28 -0.85
CA ASP A 43 -12.71 -1.28 -1.82
C ASP A 43 -12.15 -0.06 -1.06
N LEU A 44 -10.84 0.12 -1.15
CA LEU A 44 -10.09 1.16 -0.43
C LEU A 44 -10.32 2.56 -1.02
N SER A 45 -10.91 2.68 -2.21
CA SER A 45 -11.32 3.98 -2.77
C SER A 45 -12.60 4.53 -2.12
N GLN A 46 -13.39 3.67 -1.46
CA GLN A 46 -14.69 4.00 -0.88
C GLN A 46 -14.68 4.10 0.65
N VAL A 47 -13.50 4.04 1.29
CA VAL A 47 -13.37 4.09 2.75
C VAL A 47 -12.85 5.44 3.21
N GLU A 48 -13.18 5.81 4.45
CA GLU A 48 -12.63 7.01 5.08
C GLU A 48 -11.13 6.84 5.38
N GLY A 49 -10.39 7.95 5.36
CA GLY A 49 -9.00 7.95 5.81
C GLY A 49 -8.86 7.60 7.30
N TYR A 50 -7.66 7.23 7.73
CA TYR A 50 -7.35 6.87 9.12
C TYR A 50 -8.13 5.64 9.65
N THR A 51 -8.45 4.70 8.76
CA THR A 51 -9.12 3.44 9.08
C THR A 51 -8.21 2.24 8.81
N VAL A 52 -8.59 1.07 9.35
CA VAL A 52 -7.88 -0.20 9.15
C VAL A 52 -8.82 -1.20 8.48
N HIS A 53 -8.32 -1.86 7.42
CA HIS A 53 -9.06 -2.87 6.67
C HIS A 53 -8.27 -4.17 6.61
N PHE A 54 -8.92 -5.25 7.02
CA PHE A 54 -8.37 -6.59 6.93
C PHE A 54 -8.75 -7.24 5.59
N GLY A 55 -7.77 -7.82 4.92
CA GLY A 55 -7.93 -8.47 3.63
C GLY A 55 -6.68 -9.27 3.28
N LYS A 56 -6.57 -9.66 2.01
CA LYS A 56 -5.42 -10.43 1.51
C LYS A 56 -4.86 -9.74 0.29
N ILE A 57 -3.54 -9.67 0.20
CA ILE A 57 -2.84 -9.35 -1.05
C ILE A 57 -2.72 -10.63 -1.85
N LYS A 58 -3.17 -10.63 -3.10
CA LYS A 58 -3.02 -11.78 -4.01
C LYS A 58 -2.66 -11.29 -5.40
N ASP A 59 -2.13 -12.22 -6.18
CA ASP A 59 -2.03 -12.12 -7.63
C ASP A 59 -3.18 -13.01 -8.17
N GLU A 60 -4.17 -12.40 -8.82
CA GLU A 60 -5.48 -12.97 -9.26
C GLU A 60 -6.49 -13.38 -8.16
#